data_AF-A0A941A4Y8-F1
#
_entry.id   AF-A0A941A4Y8-F1
#
_cell.length_a   1.000
_cell.length_b   1.000
_cell.length_c   1.000
_cell.angle_alpha   90.00
_cell.angle_beta   90.00
_cell.angle_gamma   90.00
#
_symmetry.space_group_name_H-M   'P 1'
#
loop_
_entity.id
_entity.type
_entity.pdbx_description
1 polymer ?
#
loop_
_entity_poly.entity_id
_entity_poly.type
_entity_poly.pdbx_seq_one_letter_code
_entity_poly.pdbx_strand_id
1 'polypeptide(L)'
;MYKNVQKVSGIRFRGPRFTLAVLVFVLCLLPVSALFAANPGCDQAITPKGRPLPQEVANLPTIVAEPWLQVDADLKHPGLEGPAFDKEGNLYVCRSSPLDTEQRIVKIAQDKTITTIWQGRSIPVGIAFHKDGRVFAVCLTGEIMIMKPDGTILDTLYPTYNNVPLVVNDLVFDKKGNLFITDFKGYFTNPVGGVYRLDAADDYKKTNLVIANLASPNGISLSPSDVYLWISEPGRNSILRAHITPDGNLVPFAGLTAAYINTGVDAPDSNKVDAAGNVYTGMMGGGRLLVQNKFGVPIANVIVPGREEGKFDMTPNLVIKPGTKEGYLLAAGMAGEGSWIYKFTALAEAEALYSH
;
A
#
# COMPACT_ATOMS: atom_id res chain seq x y z
N MET A 1 -5.50 60.38 -18.80
CA MET A 1 -6.92 60.19 -18.45
C MET A 1 -6.98 59.37 -17.16
N TYR A 2 -7.63 59.92 -16.13
CA TYR A 2 -8.13 59.32 -14.87
C TYR A 2 -7.20 58.41 -14.03
N LYS A 3 -6.65 58.83 -12.88
CA LYS A 3 -7.22 59.12 -11.54
C LYS A 3 -7.96 57.95 -10.86
N ASN A 4 -7.40 57.53 -9.71
CA ASN A 4 -8.00 57.09 -8.44
C ASN A 4 -9.15 56.07 -8.43
N VAL A 5 -8.98 54.96 -7.67
CA VAL A 5 -9.96 54.51 -6.65
C VAL A 5 -9.27 53.76 -5.48
N GLN A 6 -9.31 54.44 -4.32
CA GLN A 6 -9.51 54.03 -2.92
C GLN A 6 -8.92 52.75 -2.27
N LYS A 7 -8.22 53.03 -1.14
CA LYS A 7 -8.17 52.21 0.08
C LYS A 7 -9.57 52.00 0.66
N VAL A 8 -9.91 50.75 0.98
CA VAL A 8 -10.92 50.43 1.99
C VAL A 8 -10.24 49.63 3.09
N SER A 9 -10.21 50.23 4.28
CA SER A 9 -9.82 49.61 5.54
C SER A 9 -11.01 48.89 6.16
N GLY A 10 -10.80 47.69 6.72
CA GLY A 10 -11.63 47.16 7.80
C GLY A 10 -12.26 45.79 7.55
N ILE A 11 -11.46 44.73 7.62
CA ILE A 11 -11.97 43.40 8.03
C ILE A 11 -10.98 42.81 9.04
N ARG A 12 -11.43 42.66 10.28
CA ARG A 12 -10.72 41.92 11.34
C ARG A 12 -10.73 40.43 10.96
N PHE A 13 -9.57 39.84 10.67
CA PHE A 13 -9.44 38.39 10.64
C PHE A 13 -9.46 37.86 12.08
N ARG A 14 -10.62 37.36 12.52
CA ARG A 14 -10.65 36.35 13.60
C ARG A 14 -10.12 35.06 13.01
N GLY A 15 -9.05 34.52 13.61
CA GLY A 15 -8.40 33.29 13.14
C GLY A 15 -9.36 32.10 13.10
N PRO A 16 -9.11 31.10 12.23
CA PRO A 16 -9.93 29.92 12.22
C PRO A 16 -9.55 29.01 13.40
N ARG A 17 -10.56 28.71 14.20
CA ARG A 17 -10.58 27.58 15.13
C ARG A 17 -10.38 26.30 14.30
N PHE A 18 -9.34 25.54 14.64
CA PHE A 18 -9.12 24.18 14.12
C PHE A 18 -10.37 23.34 14.38
N THR A 19 -11.11 23.03 13.32
CA THR A 19 -12.28 22.15 13.38
C THR A 19 -12.09 21.10 12.29
N LEU A 20 -11.74 19.89 12.72
CA LEU A 20 -12.08 18.58 12.14
C LEU A 20 -12.20 18.54 10.60
N ALA A 21 -11.08 18.44 9.88
CA ALA A 21 -11.04 18.23 8.43
C ALA A 21 -10.07 17.10 8.04
N VAL A 22 -10.11 15.97 8.77
CA VAL A 22 -9.33 14.75 8.46
C VAL A 22 -10.23 13.56 8.06
N LEU A 23 -11.55 13.75 7.98
CA LEU A 23 -12.49 12.65 7.76
C LEU A 23 -13.26 12.80 6.43
N VAL A 24 -12.56 12.87 5.29
CA VAL A 24 -13.20 12.77 3.95
C VAL A 24 -12.40 11.93 2.93
N PHE A 25 -11.16 11.52 3.18
CA PHE A 25 -10.37 10.78 2.17
C PHE A 25 -10.59 9.25 2.11
N VAL A 26 -11.64 8.72 2.75
CA VAL A 26 -12.00 7.28 2.67
C VAL A 26 -13.34 7.04 1.96
N LEU A 27 -13.91 8.04 1.29
CA LEU A 27 -15.14 7.92 0.51
C LEU A 27 -14.89 8.08 -1.00
N CYS A 28 -14.11 7.15 -1.57
CA CYS A 28 -14.16 6.82 -2.99
C CYS A 28 -14.57 5.36 -3.26
N LEU A 29 -15.27 4.73 -2.30
CA LEU A 29 -15.99 3.47 -2.49
C LEU A 29 -17.44 3.61 -2.01
N LEU A 30 -18.14 4.65 -2.47
CA LEU A 30 -19.60 4.53 -2.55
C LEU A 30 -19.90 3.43 -3.58
N PRO A 31 -20.85 2.51 -3.30
CA PRO A 31 -21.30 1.63 -4.35
C PRO A 31 -21.90 2.52 -5.44
N VAL A 32 -21.44 2.37 -6.67
CA VAL A 32 -22.15 2.90 -7.84
C VAL A 32 -23.45 2.09 -7.97
N SER A 33 -24.41 2.39 -7.10
CA SER A 33 -25.74 1.78 -7.11
C SER A 33 -26.77 2.77 -6.58
N ALA A 34 -26.68 4.03 -6.99
CA ALA A 34 -27.77 5.01 -6.82
C ALA A 34 -27.59 6.26 -7.70
N LEU A 35 -27.15 6.11 -8.97
CA LEU A 35 -27.23 7.19 -9.96
C LEU A 35 -27.16 6.65 -11.40
N PHE A 36 -28.01 5.67 -11.69
CA PHE A 36 -28.43 5.39 -13.06
C PHE A 36 -29.96 5.32 -13.06
N ALA A 37 -30.60 6.46 -13.32
CA ALA A 37 -31.88 6.39 -14.02
C ALA A 37 -31.57 5.72 -15.36
N ALA A 38 -32.01 4.47 -15.50
CA ALA A 38 -31.74 3.64 -16.66
C ALA A 38 -32.13 4.41 -17.93
N ASN A 39 -31.14 4.69 -18.79
CA ASN A 39 -31.40 5.10 -20.15
C ASN A 39 -31.87 3.84 -20.89
N PRO A 40 -33.15 3.71 -21.32
CA PRO A 40 -33.72 2.41 -21.70
C PRO A 40 -33.20 1.84 -23.03
N GLY A 41 -32.17 2.44 -23.62
CA GLY A 41 -31.70 2.15 -24.97
C GLY A 41 -30.22 1.80 -25.11
N CYS A 42 -29.48 1.60 -24.00
CA CYS A 42 -28.07 1.20 -24.09
C CYS A 42 -27.86 -0.19 -23.48
N ASP A 43 -27.54 -1.11 -24.38
CA ASP A 43 -26.82 -2.37 -24.20
C ASP A 43 -27.55 -3.58 -23.61
N GLN A 44 -27.93 -4.46 -24.54
CA GLN A 44 -27.97 -5.89 -24.29
C GLN A 44 -26.60 -6.35 -23.76
N ALA A 45 -26.67 -6.89 -22.54
CA ALA A 45 -25.62 -7.55 -21.79
C ALA A 45 -24.58 -8.32 -22.62
N ILE A 46 -23.36 -7.80 -22.67
CA ILE A 46 -22.16 -8.62 -22.49
C ILE A 46 -21.73 -8.41 -21.04
N THR A 47 -22.47 -8.97 -20.08
CA THR A 47 -21.97 -9.08 -18.70
C THR A 47 -21.10 -10.32 -18.67
N PRO A 48 -19.77 -10.20 -18.54
CA PRO A 48 -18.93 -11.37 -18.31
C PRO A 48 -19.47 -12.10 -17.07
N LYS A 49 -19.63 -13.42 -17.16
CA LYS A 49 -19.79 -14.23 -15.95
C LYS A 49 -18.44 -14.19 -15.22
N GLY A 50 -18.39 -13.48 -14.10
CA GLY A 50 -17.22 -13.42 -13.22
C GLY A 50 -16.27 -12.25 -13.46
N ARG A 51 -15.14 -12.25 -12.73
CA ARG A 51 -14.08 -11.24 -12.83
C ARG A 51 -12.87 -11.83 -13.58
N PRO A 52 -12.88 -11.93 -14.92
CA PRO A 52 -11.78 -12.53 -15.65
C PRO A 52 -10.46 -11.80 -15.38
N LEU A 53 -9.34 -12.52 -15.49
CA LEU A 53 -8.04 -11.88 -15.56
C LEU A 53 -7.96 -10.97 -16.81
N PRO A 54 -7.26 -9.82 -16.73
CA PRO A 54 -7.00 -8.99 -17.90
C PRO A 54 -6.33 -9.81 -19.02
N GLN A 55 -6.66 -9.52 -20.27
CA GLN A 55 -6.26 -10.34 -21.42
C GLN A 55 -4.74 -10.51 -21.52
N GLU A 56 -3.99 -9.46 -21.18
CA GLU A 56 -2.53 -9.40 -21.17
C GLU A 56 -1.88 -10.38 -20.20
N VAL A 57 -2.60 -10.81 -19.15
CA VAL A 57 -2.10 -11.72 -18.12
C VAL A 57 -2.90 -13.02 -18.00
N ALA A 58 -4.00 -13.16 -18.74
CA ALA A 58 -4.91 -14.31 -18.64
C ALA A 58 -4.26 -15.65 -19.02
N ASN A 59 -3.26 -15.64 -19.92
CA ASN A 59 -2.56 -16.84 -20.37
C ASN A 59 -1.23 -17.09 -19.63
N LEU A 60 -0.90 -16.29 -18.61
CA LEU A 60 0.31 -16.50 -17.81
C LEU A 60 0.13 -17.64 -16.81
N PRO A 61 1.22 -18.30 -16.40
CA PRO A 61 1.21 -19.24 -15.27
C PRO A 61 0.45 -18.68 -14.07
N THR A 62 -0.40 -19.51 -13.47
CA THR A 62 -1.23 -19.12 -12.33
C THR A 62 -0.94 -20.01 -11.13
N ILE A 63 -0.63 -19.38 -10.01
CA ILE A 63 -0.45 -20.02 -8.71
C ILE A 63 -1.74 -19.81 -7.93
N VAL A 64 -2.36 -20.89 -7.46
CA VAL A 64 -3.56 -20.81 -6.63
C VAL A 64 -3.15 -20.75 -5.17
N ALA A 65 -3.52 -19.67 -4.47
CA ALA A 65 -3.24 -19.53 -3.05
C ALA A 65 -4.24 -20.35 -2.22
N GLU A 66 -3.78 -20.88 -1.08
CA GLU A 66 -4.58 -21.71 -0.19
C GLU A 66 -4.97 -20.95 1.08
N PRO A 67 -6.20 -21.07 1.61
CA PRO A 67 -6.56 -20.43 2.87
C PRO A 67 -5.59 -20.85 4.00
N TRP A 68 -5.02 -19.88 4.71
CA TRP A 68 -4.09 -20.16 5.81
C TRP A 68 -4.69 -19.83 7.18
N LEU A 69 -5.29 -18.65 7.32
CA LEU A 69 -5.90 -18.19 8.58
C LEU A 69 -6.96 -17.14 8.30
N GLN A 70 -8.15 -17.29 8.89
CA GLN A 70 -9.11 -16.19 9.02
C GLN A 70 -8.73 -15.39 10.26
N VAL A 71 -8.42 -14.10 10.08
CA VAL A 71 -8.02 -13.23 11.19
C VAL A 71 -9.24 -12.62 11.87
N ASP A 72 -10.23 -12.22 11.07
CA ASP A 72 -11.44 -11.60 11.58
C ASP A 72 -12.60 -11.88 10.61
N ALA A 73 -13.63 -12.58 11.10
CA ALA A 73 -14.78 -12.96 10.29
C ALA A 73 -15.73 -11.78 10.00
N ASP A 74 -15.74 -10.76 10.86
CA ASP A 74 -16.67 -9.64 10.78
C ASP A 74 -16.05 -8.41 10.09
N LEU A 75 -14.72 -8.39 9.97
CA LEU A 75 -13.99 -7.31 9.33
C LEU A 75 -14.13 -7.37 7.80
N LYS A 76 -14.87 -6.39 7.28
CA LYS A 76 -15.17 -6.20 5.85
C LYS A 76 -14.39 -5.00 5.31
N HIS A 77 -14.12 -5.00 4.00
CA HIS A 77 -13.23 -4.06 3.28
C HIS A 77 -11.75 -4.39 3.57
N PRO A 78 -10.71 -3.71 3.04
CA PRO A 78 -9.35 -4.16 3.30
C PRO A 78 -9.11 -3.93 4.80
N GLY A 79 -9.33 -5.01 5.56
CA GLY A 79 -9.33 -5.04 7.00
C GLY A 79 -7.95 -5.41 7.53
N LEU A 80 -7.11 -5.94 6.65
CA LEU A 80 -5.75 -6.35 6.92
C LEU A 80 -4.82 -5.69 5.93
N GLU A 81 -3.73 -5.16 6.45
CA GLU A 81 -2.71 -4.42 5.72
C GLU A 81 -1.32 -4.67 6.33
N GLY A 82 -0.27 -4.19 5.64
CA GLY A 82 1.09 -4.13 6.16
C GLY A 82 1.62 -5.40 6.84
N PRO A 83 1.60 -6.58 6.18
CA PRO A 83 2.10 -7.81 6.77
C PRO A 83 3.64 -7.81 6.82
N ALA A 84 4.24 -8.19 7.96
CA ALA A 84 5.69 -8.29 8.10
C ALA A 84 6.10 -9.40 9.09
N PHE A 85 7.19 -10.11 8.80
CA PHE A 85 7.72 -11.16 9.69
C PHE A 85 8.80 -10.63 10.64
N ASP A 86 8.77 -11.06 11.90
CA ASP A 86 9.90 -10.93 12.82
C ASP A 86 10.97 -12.02 12.59
N LYS A 87 12.09 -11.93 13.34
CA LYS A 87 13.20 -12.89 13.23
C LYS A 87 12.84 -14.29 13.71
N GLU A 88 11.85 -14.37 14.59
CA GLU A 88 11.30 -15.58 15.16
C GLU A 88 10.22 -16.21 14.27
N GLY A 89 9.90 -15.60 13.11
CA GLY A 89 8.94 -16.13 12.14
C GLY A 89 7.46 -15.90 12.51
N ASN A 90 7.18 -14.98 13.42
CA ASN A 90 5.82 -14.50 13.70
C ASN A 90 5.41 -13.43 12.70
N LEU A 91 4.15 -13.43 12.30
CA LEU A 91 3.60 -12.48 11.33
C LEU A 91 2.90 -11.33 12.06
N TYR A 92 3.24 -10.10 11.72
CA TYR A 92 2.61 -8.88 12.19
C TYR A 92 1.73 -8.34 11.08
N VAL A 93 0.51 -7.89 11.41
CA VAL A 93 -0.46 -7.40 10.43
C VAL A 93 -1.19 -6.19 11.01
N CYS A 94 -1.34 -5.12 10.23
CA CYS A 94 -2.24 -4.03 10.56
C CYS A 94 -3.68 -4.54 10.40
N ARG A 95 -4.47 -4.47 11.47
CA ARG A 95 -5.91 -4.68 11.41
C ARG A 95 -6.58 -3.31 11.44
N SER A 96 -6.82 -2.77 10.24
CA SER A 96 -7.34 -1.42 10.05
C SER A 96 -8.64 -1.45 9.25
N SER A 97 -9.69 -0.84 9.77
CA SER A 97 -10.97 -0.70 9.06
C SER A 97 -11.53 0.70 9.22
N PRO A 98 -12.06 1.29 8.13
CA PRO A 98 -12.71 2.59 8.21
C PRO A 98 -13.99 2.61 9.06
N LEU A 99 -14.51 1.42 9.42
CA LEU A 99 -15.69 1.27 10.26
C LEU A 99 -15.36 1.09 11.74
N ASP A 100 -14.08 0.90 12.09
CA ASP A 100 -13.62 0.74 13.47
C ASP A 100 -13.18 2.09 14.05
N THR A 101 -13.50 2.34 15.31
CA THR A 101 -13.05 3.53 16.03
C THR A 101 -11.67 3.34 16.66
N GLU A 102 -11.24 2.09 16.83
CA GLU A 102 -9.91 1.73 17.31
C GLU A 102 -9.25 0.68 16.42
N GLN A 103 -8.20 1.09 15.74
CA GLN A 103 -7.41 0.22 14.87
C GLN A 103 -6.43 -0.59 15.70
N ARG A 104 -5.94 -1.69 15.14
CA ARG A 104 -5.04 -2.61 15.85
C ARG A 104 -3.83 -2.99 15.00
N ILE A 105 -2.77 -3.38 15.67
CA ILE A 105 -1.72 -4.22 15.08
C ILE A 105 -1.77 -5.55 15.82
N VAL A 106 -1.85 -6.64 15.07
CA VAL A 106 -1.89 -7.99 15.60
C VAL A 106 -0.61 -8.73 15.28
N LYS A 107 -0.13 -9.51 16.25
CA LYS A 107 0.91 -10.52 16.09
C LYS A 107 0.25 -11.88 15.96
N ILE A 108 0.67 -12.65 14.96
CA ILE A 108 0.23 -14.01 14.67
C ILE A 108 1.45 -14.90 14.87
N ALA A 109 1.42 -15.70 15.92
CA ALA A 109 2.48 -16.66 16.22
C ALA A 109 2.50 -17.81 15.20
N GLN A 110 3.58 -18.60 15.18
CA GLN A 110 3.70 -19.74 14.25
C GLN A 110 2.61 -20.81 14.45
N ASP A 111 2.06 -20.93 15.66
CA ASP A 111 0.91 -21.80 15.98
C ASP A 111 -0.45 -21.16 15.62
N LYS A 112 -0.42 -20.01 14.95
CA LYS A 112 -1.56 -19.18 14.54
C LYS A 112 -2.30 -18.47 15.67
N THR A 113 -1.76 -18.44 16.89
CA THR A 113 -2.31 -17.61 17.97
C THR A 113 -2.23 -16.13 17.60
N ILE A 114 -3.36 -15.42 17.67
CA ILE A 114 -3.47 -13.99 17.36
C ILE A 114 -3.46 -13.19 18.67
N THR A 115 -2.57 -12.20 18.78
CA THR A 115 -2.49 -11.28 19.92
C THR A 115 -2.47 -9.85 19.42
N THR A 116 -3.36 -9.00 19.96
CA THR A 116 -3.28 -7.55 19.75
C THR A 116 -2.07 -7.01 20.51
N ILE A 117 -1.11 -6.42 19.79
CA ILE A 117 0.07 -5.79 20.40
C ILE A 117 -0.09 -4.28 20.54
N TRP A 118 -0.92 -3.67 19.70
CA TRP A 118 -1.21 -2.24 19.73
C TRP A 118 -2.66 -2.00 19.37
N GLN A 119 -3.29 -1.02 20.04
CA GLN A 119 -4.65 -0.57 19.78
C GLN A 119 -4.74 0.94 19.99
N GLY A 120 -5.37 1.66 19.06
CA GLY A 120 -5.47 3.11 19.16
C GLY A 120 -6.21 3.76 17.99
N ARG A 121 -6.12 5.08 17.90
CA ARG A 121 -6.84 5.88 16.88
C ARG A 121 -6.05 6.12 15.58
N SER A 122 -4.74 5.89 15.60
CA SER A 122 -3.93 5.89 14.39
C SER A 122 -4.43 4.82 13.43
N ILE A 123 -4.24 5.01 12.13
CA ILE A 123 -4.68 4.05 11.10
C ILE A 123 -3.47 3.37 10.47
N PRO A 124 -2.88 2.33 11.11
CA PRO A 124 -1.68 1.67 10.60
C PRO A 124 -2.01 0.89 9.32
N VAL A 125 -1.15 0.99 8.30
CA VAL A 125 -1.38 0.37 6.98
C VAL A 125 -0.11 -0.25 6.36
N GLY A 126 1.06 0.01 6.92
CA GLY A 126 2.31 -0.61 6.50
C GLY A 126 3.19 -0.89 7.71
N ILE A 127 3.89 -2.03 7.71
CA ILE A 127 4.83 -2.43 8.76
C ILE A 127 6.14 -2.87 8.11
N ALA A 128 7.27 -2.42 8.64
CA ALA A 128 8.58 -2.96 8.33
C ALA A 128 9.41 -3.15 9.59
N PHE A 129 10.15 -4.26 9.65
CA PHE A 129 11.15 -4.46 10.70
C PHE A 129 12.46 -3.82 10.27
N HIS A 130 12.97 -2.93 11.10
CA HIS A 130 14.31 -2.40 10.95
C HIS A 130 15.34 -3.46 11.40
N LYS A 131 16.56 -3.40 10.87
CA LYS A 131 17.63 -4.40 11.13
C LYS A 131 17.98 -4.57 12.62
N ASP A 132 17.76 -3.53 13.43
CA ASP A 132 17.96 -3.53 14.89
C ASP A 132 16.81 -4.14 15.69
N GLY A 133 15.74 -4.59 15.04
CA GLY A 133 14.58 -5.23 15.67
C GLY A 133 13.44 -4.27 16.04
N ARG A 134 13.57 -2.96 15.79
CA ARG A 134 12.45 -2.03 15.90
C ARG A 134 11.43 -2.28 14.78
N VAL A 135 10.17 -2.03 15.09
CA VAL A 135 9.04 -2.07 14.16
C VAL A 135 8.69 -0.64 13.78
N PHE A 136 8.61 -0.36 12.48
CA PHE A 136 8.11 0.92 11.97
C PHE A 136 6.74 0.66 11.34
N ALA A 137 5.72 1.35 11.84
CA ALA A 137 4.37 1.28 11.32
C ALA A 137 3.94 2.64 10.76
N VAL A 138 3.71 2.72 9.46
CA VAL A 138 3.15 3.93 8.82
C VAL A 138 1.63 3.97 9.01
N CYS A 139 1.10 5.16 9.26
CA CYS A 139 -0.32 5.37 9.47
C CYS A 139 -0.92 6.39 8.50
N LEU A 140 -2.12 6.12 7.97
CA LEU A 140 -2.86 7.06 7.12
C LEU A 140 -3.24 8.37 7.84
N THR A 141 -3.12 8.40 9.17
CA THR A 141 -3.25 9.60 10.00
C THR A 141 -2.04 10.53 9.90
N GLY A 142 -0.96 10.11 9.23
CA GLY A 142 0.20 10.93 8.83
C GLY A 142 1.48 10.67 9.63
N GLU A 143 1.44 9.83 10.66
CA GLU A 143 2.57 9.49 11.50
C GLU A 143 3.24 8.15 11.14
N ILE A 144 4.47 7.98 11.63
CA ILE A 144 5.18 6.70 11.67
C ILE A 144 5.42 6.35 13.13
N MET A 145 4.80 5.27 13.61
CA MET A 145 5.03 4.75 14.96
C MET A 145 6.27 3.88 14.95
N ILE A 146 7.22 4.17 15.84
CA ILE A 146 8.41 3.36 16.07
C ILE A 146 8.18 2.55 17.35
N MET A 147 8.24 1.24 17.24
CA MET A 147 7.76 0.32 18.27
C MET A 147 8.77 -0.78 18.57
N LYS A 148 8.68 -1.36 19.76
CA LYS A 148 9.21 -2.70 20.03
C LYS A 148 8.27 -3.76 19.40
N PRO A 149 8.76 -5.00 19.17
CA PRO A 149 7.91 -6.10 18.69
C PRO A 149 6.75 -6.48 19.62
N ASP A 150 6.76 -6.06 20.88
CA ASP A 150 5.66 -6.28 21.84
C ASP A 150 4.55 -5.20 21.75
N GLY A 151 4.72 -4.19 20.90
CA GLY A 151 3.78 -3.10 20.74
C GLY A 151 4.10 -1.81 21.48
N THR A 152 5.13 -1.81 22.35
CA THR A 152 5.54 -0.62 23.11
C THR A 152 6.00 0.48 22.15
N ILE A 153 5.32 1.63 22.13
CA ILE A 153 5.76 2.82 21.38
C ILE A 153 7.06 3.35 22.00
N LEU A 154 8.09 3.47 21.17
CA LEU A 154 9.38 4.06 21.50
C LEU A 154 9.44 5.53 21.10
N ASP A 155 8.91 5.85 19.92
CA ASP A 155 8.88 7.20 19.34
C ASP A 155 7.80 7.28 18.26
N THR A 156 7.47 8.51 17.83
CA THR A 156 6.53 8.77 16.74
C THR A 156 7.06 9.90 15.86
N LEU A 157 7.23 9.61 14.57
CA LEU A 157 7.64 10.60 13.57
C LEU A 157 6.42 11.18 12.86
N TYR A 158 6.49 12.46 12.50
CA TYR A 158 5.48 13.15 11.69
C TYR A 158 6.15 13.75 10.44
N PRO A 159 6.33 12.95 9.37
CA PRO A 159 7.00 13.41 8.17
C PRO A 159 6.29 14.61 7.55
N THR A 160 7.08 15.63 7.18
CA THR A 160 6.59 16.81 6.47
C THR A 160 7.54 17.14 5.33
N TYR A 161 7.00 17.68 4.24
CA TYR A 161 7.80 18.23 3.15
C TYR A 161 7.34 19.65 2.85
N ASN A 162 8.28 20.61 2.87
CA ASN A 162 7.96 22.05 2.78
C ASN A 162 6.86 22.49 3.79
N ASN A 163 6.92 21.98 5.02
CA ASN A 163 5.95 22.20 6.10
C ASN A 163 4.54 21.65 5.82
N VAL A 164 4.37 20.81 4.81
CA VAL A 164 3.11 20.11 4.52
C VAL A 164 3.20 18.69 5.05
N PRO A 165 2.26 18.25 5.92
CA PRO A 165 2.19 16.86 6.37
C PRO A 165 1.98 15.89 5.20
N LEU A 166 2.62 14.72 5.30
CA LEU A 166 2.43 13.61 4.37
C LEU A 166 1.28 12.70 4.85
N VAL A 167 0.64 11.99 3.92
CA VAL A 167 -0.28 10.87 4.22
C VAL A 167 0.48 9.59 3.92
N VAL A 168 1.19 9.07 4.93
CA VAL A 168 2.10 7.93 4.74
C VAL A 168 1.34 6.61 4.64
N ASN A 169 1.67 5.79 3.63
CA ASN A 169 0.88 4.58 3.33
C ASN A 169 1.71 3.29 3.33
N ASP A 170 2.80 3.20 2.58
CA ASP A 170 3.70 2.04 2.62
C ASP A 170 5.16 2.50 2.81
N LEU A 171 6.02 1.57 3.17
CA LEU A 171 7.41 1.82 3.56
C LEU A 171 8.37 0.69 3.20
N VAL A 172 9.62 1.04 2.93
CA VAL A 172 10.71 0.08 2.75
C VAL A 172 12.04 0.66 3.26
N PHE A 173 12.87 -0.17 3.87
CA PHE A 173 14.23 0.21 4.23
C PHE A 173 15.22 -0.19 3.14
N ASP A 174 16.19 0.68 2.85
CA ASP A 174 17.40 0.26 2.11
C ASP A 174 18.42 -0.43 3.04
N LYS A 175 19.48 -1.00 2.45
CA LYS A 175 20.56 -1.68 3.20
C LYS A 175 21.34 -0.74 4.12
N LYS A 176 21.33 0.57 3.85
CA LYS A 176 21.95 1.58 4.72
C LYS A 176 21.05 1.86 5.95
N GLY A 177 19.76 1.57 5.86
CA GLY A 177 18.74 1.80 6.87
C GLY A 177 17.90 3.06 6.59
N ASN A 178 18.06 3.72 5.45
CA ASN A 178 17.18 4.84 5.10
C ASN A 178 15.78 4.32 4.82
N LEU A 179 14.79 5.10 5.22
CA LEU A 179 13.38 4.73 5.10
C LEU A 179 12.77 5.45 3.89
N PHE A 180 12.31 4.68 2.90
CA PHE A 180 11.49 5.20 1.81
C PHE A 180 10.02 5.03 2.19
N ILE A 181 9.21 6.04 1.91
CA ILE A 181 7.77 6.08 2.19
C ILE A 181 7.00 6.64 1.00
N THR A 182 5.73 6.27 0.89
CA THR A 182 4.80 6.85 -0.07
C THR A 182 3.84 7.83 0.58
N ASP A 183 3.58 8.95 -0.09
CA ASP A 183 2.59 9.96 0.28
C ASP A 183 1.33 9.76 -0.57
N PHE A 184 0.35 9.05 -0.02
CA PHE A 184 -0.86 8.55 -0.68
C PHE A 184 -1.91 9.62 -1.00
N LYS A 185 -1.45 10.84 -1.29
CA LYS A 185 -2.30 11.96 -1.73
C LYS A 185 -2.46 11.98 -3.25
N GLY A 186 -3.42 12.77 -3.68
CA GLY A 186 -3.70 13.04 -5.08
C GLY A 186 -4.62 12.01 -5.71
N TYR A 187 -4.88 12.20 -6.99
CA TYR A 187 -5.69 11.35 -7.87
C TYR A 187 -5.29 11.65 -9.32
N PHE A 188 -5.86 10.92 -10.30
CA PHE A 188 -5.43 10.94 -11.70
C PHE A 188 -5.12 12.36 -12.27
N THR A 189 -6.06 13.30 -12.12
CA THR A 189 -5.95 14.67 -12.66
C THR A 189 -5.31 15.68 -11.71
N ASN A 190 -5.00 15.28 -10.47
CA ASN A 190 -4.30 16.11 -9.49
C ASN A 190 -3.27 15.26 -8.71
N PRO A 191 -2.17 14.89 -9.36
CA PRO A 191 -1.20 13.95 -8.81
C PRO A 191 -0.26 14.68 -7.84
N VAL A 192 -0.68 14.90 -6.60
CA VAL A 192 0.10 15.66 -5.60
C VAL A 192 0.85 14.76 -4.60
N GLY A 193 0.76 13.44 -4.78
CA GLY A 193 1.52 12.47 -3.99
C GLY A 193 2.96 12.33 -4.49
N GLY A 194 3.74 11.52 -3.76
CA GLY A 194 5.13 11.29 -4.08
C GLY A 194 5.79 10.18 -3.27
N VAL A 195 7.07 9.96 -3.54
CA VAL A 195 7.96 9.12 -2.75
C VAL A 195 8.95 10.01 -2.02
N TYR A 196 9.15 9.73 -0.74
CA TYR A 196 10.07 10.46 0.12
C TYR A 196 11.04 9.50 0.80
N ARG A 197 12.19 10.01 1.20
CA ARG A 197 13.22 9.29 1.95
C ARG A 197 13.57 10.02 3.23
N LEU A 198 13.56 9.29 4.34
CA LEU A 198 14.05 9.71 5.65
C LEU A 198 15.40 9.05 5.90
N ASP A 199 16.41 9.85 6.24
CA ASP A 199 17.78 9.37 6.34
C ASP A 199 18.07 8.77 7.72
N ALA A 200 18.64 7.56 7.79
CA ALA A 200 19.02 6.99 9.08
C ALA A 200 20.13 7.81 9.78
N ALA A 201 20.98 8.47 8.98
CA ALA A 201 22.11 9.25 9.47
C ALA A 201 21.69 10.48 10.29
N ASP A 202 20.46 10.98 10.12
CA ASP A 202 19.93 12.09 10.89
C ASP A 202 18.80 11.69 11.84
N ASP A 203 18.72 10.40 12.15
CA ASP A 203 17.66 9.82 12.99
C ASP A 203 16.27 10.07 12.41
N TYR A 204 16.15 9.98 11.08
CA TYR A 204 14.93 10.13 10.30
C TYR A 204 14.26 11.51 10.41
N LYS A 205 15.01 12.54 10.82
CA LYS A 205 14.47 13.88 11.09
C LYS A 205 14.20 14.67 9.82
N LYS A 206 14.90 14.39 8.73
CA LYS A 206 14.70 15.07 7.45
C LYS A 206 13.96 14.18 6.48
N THR A 207 12.92 14.74 5.87
CA THR A 207 12.18 14.13 4.77
C THR A 207 12.67 14.74 3.45
N ASN A 208 13.26 13.91 2.58
CA ASN A 208 13.75 14.30 1.27
C ASN A 208 12.81 13.80 0.17
N LEU A 209 12.42 14.66 -0.77
CA LEU A 209 11.61 14.27 -1.93
C LEU A 209 12.46 13.46 -2.91
N VAL A 210 11.97 12.29 -3.31
CA VAL A 210 12.61 11.41 -4.32
C VAL A 210 11.86 11.49 -5.64
N ILE A 211 10.53 11.35 -5.60
CA ILE A 211 9.66 11.37 -6.78
C ILE A 211 8.44 12.22 -6.45
N ALA A 212 8.14 13.20 -7.30
CA ALA A 212 6.93 14.02 -7.20
C ALA A 212 5.91 13.64 -8.27
N ASN A 213 4.72 14.23 -8.17
CA ASN A 213 3.68 14.20 -9.18
C ASN A 213 3.07 12.82 -9.43
N LEU A 214 2.87 12.07 -8.35
CA LEU A 214 2.21 10.76 -8.35
C LEU A 214 0.75 10.87 -7.90
N ALA A 215 -0.12 10.05 -8.49
CA ALA A 215 -1.53 9.92 -8.16
C ALA A 215 -1.74 8.78 -7.17
N SER A 216 -1.81 9.13 -5.88
CA SER A 216 -2.04 8.19 -4.78
C SER A 216 -1.00 7.05 -4.74
N PRO A 217 0.32 7.33 -4.74
CA PRO A 217 1.32 6.25 -4.67
C PRO A 217 1.14 5.45 -3.38
N ASN A 218 1.10 4.13 -3.50
CA ASN A 218 0.78 3.18 -2.44
C ASN A 218 2.00 2.27 -2.20
N GLY A 219 2.00 1.05 -2.74
CA GLY A 219 3.03 0.06 -2.50
C GLY A 219 4.42 0.53 -2.87
N ILE A 220 5.41 0.24 -2.03
CA ILE A 220 6.81 0.54 -2.31
C ILE A 220 7.73 -0.60 -1.89
N SER A 221 8.66 -0.97 -2.76
CA SER A 221 9.71 -1.94 -2.46
C SER A 221 11.00 -1.60 -3.20
N LEU A 222 12.10 -2.18 -2.74
CA LEU A 222 13.41 -2.08 -3.37
C LEU A 222 13.77 -3.40 -4.05
N SER A 223 14.42 -3.31 -5.20
CA SER A 223 15.13 -4.44 -5.81
C SER A 223 16.21 -4.97 -4.86
N PRO A 224 16.61 -6.26 -4.96
CA PRO A 224 17.67 -6.84 -4.12
C PRO A 224 19.02 -6.08 -4.18
N SER A 225 19.26 -5.26 -5.21
CA SER A 225 20.47 -4.46 -5.33
C SER A 225 20.35 -3.03 -4.78
N ASP A 226 19.20 -2.62 -4.23
CA ASP A 226 18.87 -1.22 -3.86
C ASP A 226 19.00 -0.21 -5.02
N VAL A 227 18.91 -0.66 -6.27
CA VAL A 227 19.08 0.21 -7.45
C VAL A 227 17.73 0.66 -8.00
N TYR A 228 16.69 -0.15 -7.83
CA TYR A 228 15.34 0.16 -8.32
C TYR A 228 14.33 0.17 -7.19
N LEU A 229 13.52 1.22 -7.13
CA LEU A 229 12.25 1.22 -6.41
C LEU A 229 11.14 0.73 -7.34
N TRP A 230 10.23 -0.07 -6.79
CA TRP A 230 8.94 -0.39 -7.41
C TRP A 230 7.85 0.35 -6.66
N ILE A 231 7.02 1.09 -7.39
CA ILE A 231 5.98 1.93 -6.80
C ILE A 231 4.66 1.62 -7.45
N SER A 232 3.64 1.31 -6.67
CA SER A 232 2.27 1.22 -7.17
C SER A 232 1.63 2.61 -7.18
N GLU A 233 1.04 2.99 -8.30
CA GLU A 233 0.31 4.25 -8.49
C GLU A 233 -1.15 3.93 -8.89
N PRO A 234 -2.00 3.51 -7.93
CA PRO A 234 -3.39 3.15 -8.19
C PRO A 234 -4.19 4.27 -8.85
N GLY A 235 -3.90 5.54 -8.54
CA GLY A 235 -4.56 6.69 -9.15
C GLY A 235 -4.33 6.82 -10.65
N ARG A 236 -3.35 6.10 -11.23
CA ARG A 236 -3.13 5.93 -12.68
C ARG A 236 -3.16 4.47 -13.13
N ASN A 237 -3.61 3.57 -12.26
CA ASN A 237 -3.64 2.13 -12.46
C ASN A 237 -2.31 1.56 -12.99
N SER A 238 -1.18 1.97 -12.41
CA SER A 238 0.14 1.62 -12.94
C SER A 238 1.12 1.19 -11.86
N ILE A 239 2.14 0.42 -12.27
CA ILE A 239 3.29 0.06 -11.45
C ILE A 239 4.51 0.72 -12.10
N LEU A 240 5.18 1.56 -11.33
CA LEU A 240 6.34 2.33 -11.73
C LEU A 240 7.61 1.63 -11.28
N ARG A 241 8.67 1.79 -12.07
CA ARG A 241 10.03 1.39 -11.75
C ARG A 241 10.91 2.63 -11.75
N ALA A 242 11.56 2.90 -10.63
CA ALA A 242 12.41 4.07 -10.45
C ALA A 242 13.87 3.68 -10.18
N HIS A 243 14.79 4.05 -11.07
CA HIS A 243 16.23 3.94 -10.86
C HIS A 243 16.70 5.05 -9.91
N ILE A 244 17.30 4.66 -8.80
CA ILE A 244 17.86 5.58 -7.80
C ILE A 244 19.40 5.52 -7.79
N THR A 245 20.03 6.65 -7.46
CA THR A 245 21.47 6.74 -7.22
C THR A 245 21.84 6.08 -5.88
N PRO A 246 23.13 5.80 -5.61
CA PRO A 246 23.56 5.29 -4.31
C PRO A 246 23.18 6.17 -3.12
N ASP A 247 22.96 7.46 -3.36
CA ASP A 247 22.49 8.42 -2.36
C ASP A 247 20.96 8.50 -2.31
N GLY A 248 20.24 7.56 -2.93
CA GLY A 248 18.80 7.39 -2.84
C GLY A 248 17.97 8.45 -3.59
N ASN A 249 18.54 9.13 -4.58
CA ASN A 249 17.85 10.13 -5.40
C ASN A 249 17.44 9.55 -6.75
N LEU A 250 16.33 10.01 -7.33
CA LEU A 250 15.91 9.59 -8.67
C LEU A 250 16.96 9.98 -9.72
N VAL A 251 17.29 9.05 -10.62
CA VAL A 251 18.15 9.35 -11.77
C VAL A 251 17.42 10.29 -12.74
N PRO A 252 18.00 11.44 -13.14
CA PRO A 252 17.27 12.48 -13.88
C PRO A 252 16.72 12.08 -15.26
N PHE A 253 17.42 11.21 -16.00
CA PHE A 253 17.03 10.79 -17.34
C PHE A 253 16.69 9.31 -17.37
N ALA A 254 15.49 8.97 -17.87
CA ALA A 254 14.95 7.61 -17.91
C ALA A 254 14.95 6.88 -16.55
N GLY A 255 15.05 7.63 -15.45
CA GLY A 255 15.07 7.08 -14.11
C GLY A 255 13.70 6.67 -13.61
N LEU A 256 12.60 7.07 -14.24
CA LEU A 256 11.24 6.65 -13.90
C LEU A 256 10.52 6.15 -15.14
N THR A 257 9.95 4.96 -15.06
CA THR A 257 9.18 4.33 -16.15
C THR A 257 7.94 3.65 -15.60
N ALA A 258 6.81 3.74 -16.30
CA ALA A 258 5.69 2.85 -16.07
C ALA A 258 6.08 1.45 -16.57
N ALA A 259 6.39 0.55 -15.65
CA ALA A 259 6.74 -0.83 -15.97
C ALA A 259 5.51 -1.64 -16.38
N TYR A 260 4.34 -1.27 -15.84
CA TYR A 260 3.06 -1.87 -16.19
C TYR A 260 1.94 -0.85 -16.02
N ILE A 261 0.99 -0.84 -16.95
CA ILE A 261 -0.26 -0.10 -16.86
C ILE A 261 -1.35 -1.17 -16.94
N ASN A 262 -2.13 -1.28 -15.86
CA ASN A 262 -3.13 -2.33 -15.75
C ASN A 262 -4.39 -1.99 -16.55
N THR A 263 -4.97 -3.02 -17.16
CA THR A 263 -6.31 -2.96 -17.72
C THR A 263 -7.31 -3.55 -16.74
N GLY A 264 -8.48 -2.91 -16.60
CA GLY A 264 -9.57 -3.40 -15.76
C GLY A 264 -9.85 -2.51 -14.56
N VAL A 265 -10.76 -2.98 -13.70
CA VAL A 265 -11.23 -2.26 -12.52
C VAL A 265 -10.36 -2.51 -11.29
N ASP A 266 -9.49 -3.53 -11.33
CA ASP A 266 -8.53 -3.75 -10.28
C ASP A 266 -7.37 -2.74 -10.37
N ALA A 267 -6.76 -2.44 -9.22
CA ALA A 267 -5.72 -1.42 -9.10
C ALA A 267 -4.52 -1.96 -8.31
N PRO A 268 -3.28 -1.61 -8.70
CA PRO A 268 -2.09 -2.01 -7.97
C PRO A 268 -2.05 -1.34 -6.60
N ASP A 269 -1.80 -2.15 -5.58
CA ASP A 269 -1.72 -1.77 -4.18
C ASP A 269 -0.31 -2.10 -3.65
N SER A 270 -0.15 -2.62 -2.44
CA SER A 270 1.16 -2.94 -1.87
C SER A 270 1.94 -4.00 -2.68
N ASN A 271 3.27 -3.87 -2.68
CA ASN A 271 4.15 -4.79 -3.42
C ASN A 271 5.35 -5.26 -2.58
N LYS A 272 5.91 -6.42 -2.94
CA LYS A 272 7.10 -7.04 -2.32
C LYS A 272 7.97 -7.70 -3.38
N VAL A 273 9.25 -7.90 -3.08
CA VAL A 273 10.25 -8.37 -4.05
C VAL A 273 10.97 -9.61 -3.52
N ASP A 274 11.06 -10.65 -4.34
CA ASP A 274 11.88 -11.82 -4.02
C ASP A 274 13.37 -11.61 -4.37
N ALA A 275 14.24 -12.51 -3.92
CA ALA A 275 15.69 -12.44 -4.11
C ALA A 275 16.13 -12.57 -5.58
N ALA A 276 15.25 -13.05 -6.49
CA ALA A 276 15.51 -13.04 -7.93
C ALA A 276 15.11 -11.70 -8.57
N GLY A 277 14.50 -10.79 -7.81
CA GLY A 277 14.01 -9.50 -8.24
C GLY A 277 12.62 -9.56 -8.86
N ASN A 278 11.85 -10.64 -8.67
CA ASN A 278 10.46 -10.65 -9.11
C ASN A 278 9.62 -9.81 -8.14
N VAL A 279 8.71 -9.02 -8.69
CA VAL A 279 7.83 -8.10 -7.97
C VAL A 279 6.45 -8.72 -7.92
N TYR A 280 5.89 -8.83 -6.72
CA TYR A 280 4.54 -9.29 -6.48
C TYR A 280 3.74 -8.08 -6.03
N THR A 281 2.64 -7.78 -6.70
CA THR A 281 1.82 -6.61 -6.42
C THR A 281 0.39 -7.03 -6.15
N GLY A 282 -0.15 -6.64 -5.00
CA GLY A 282 -1.57 -6.77 -4.68
C GLY A 282 -2.41 -6.03 -5.71
N MET A 283 -3.39 -6.70 -6.31
CA MET A 283 -4.31 -6.06 -7.25
C MET A 283 -5.66 -5.88 -6.54
N MET A 284 -5.84 -4.74 -5.89
CA MET A 284 -7.07 -4.37 -5.18
C MET A 284 -8.28 -4.46 -6.13
N GLY A 285 -9.35 -5.13 -5.72
CA GLY A 285 -10.52 -5.43 -6.58
C GLY A 285 -10.33 -6.63 -7.51
N GLY A 286 -9.13 -7.22 -7.57
CA GLY A 286 -8.76 -8.27 -8.50
C GLY A 286 -8.75 -9.68 -7.90
N GLY A 287 -8.71 -9.83 -6.57
CA GLY A 287 -8.56 -11.14 -5.93
C GLY A 287 -7.28 -11.85 -6.38
N ARG A 288 -6.19 -11.10 -6.60
CA ARG A 288 -4.96 -11.63 -7.18
C ARG A 288 -3.73 -10.81 -6.82
N LEU A 289 -2.57 -11.42 -7.03
CA LEU A 289 -1.29 -10.75 -7.21
C LEU A 289 -0.90 -10.79 -8.68
N LEU A 290 -0.38 -9.67 -9.19
CA LEU A 290 0.41 -9.65 -10.42
C LEU A 290 1.88 -9.94 -10.07
N VAL A 291 2.53 -10.84 -10.81
CA VAL A 291 3.96 -11.11 -10.66
C VAL A 291 4.71 -10.63 -11.89
N GLN A 292 5.63 -9.71 -11.72
CA GLN A 292 6.55 -9.21 -12.75
C GLN A 292 7.97 -9.71 -12.48
N ASN A 293 8.76 -9.96 -13.52
CA ASN A 293 10.19 -10.21 -13.35
C ASN A 293 10.95 -8.91 -13.02
N LYS A 294 12.26 -9.01 -12.76
CA LYS A 294 13.14 -7.87 -12.44
C LYS A 294 13.21 -6.75 -13.49
N PHE A 295 12.71 -7.00 -14.70
CA PHE A 295 12.63 -6.02 -15.79
C PHE A 295 11.24 -5.37 -15.89
N GLY A 296 10.28 -5.77 -15.06
CA GLY A 296 8.92 -5.24 -15.06
C GLY A 296 7.97 -5.97 -16.03
N VAL A 297 8.38 -7.11 -16.57
CA VAL A 297 7.52 -7.88 -17.49
C VAL A 297 6.65 -8.85 -16.68
N PRO A 298 5.31 -8.85 -16.86
CA PRO A 298 4.42 -9.84 -16.26
C PRO A 298 4.84 -11.28 -16.61
N ILE A 299 4.89 -12.16 -15.61
CA ILE A 299 5.30 -13.56 -15.77
C ILE A 299 4.38 -14.57 -15.09
N ALA A 300 3.56 -14.15 -14.11
CA ALA A 300 2.61 -15.03 -13.45
C ALA A 300 1.48 -14.24 -12.76
N ASN A 301 0.44 -14.95 -12.36
CA ASN A 301 -0.55 -14.49 -11.39
C ASN A 301 -0.50 -15.37 -10.13
N VAL A 302 -0.82 -14.79 -8.99
CA VAL A 302 -1.29 -15.55 -7.81
C VAL A 302 -2.76 -15.23 -7.63
N ILE A 303 -3.64 -16.22 -7.48
CA ILE A 303 -5.09 -15.97 -7.34
C ILE A 303 -5.64 -16.53 -6.03
N VAL A 304 -6.66 -15.86 -5.49
CA VAL A 304 -7.47 -16.43 -4.40
C VAL A 304 -8.63 -17.26 -4.98
N PRO A 305 -8.91 -18.46 -4.43
CA PRO A 305 -10.10 -19.23 -4.77
C PRO A 305 -11.37 -18.42 -4.52
N GLY A 306 -12.33 -18.47 -5.46
CA GLY A 306 -13.59 -17.73 -5.34
C GLY A 306 -13.62 -16.40 -6.10
N ARG A 307 -12.49 -15.93 -6.66
CA ARG A 307 -12.42 -14.62 -7.32
C ARG A 307 -13.32 -14.51 -8.55
N GLU A 308 -13.51 -15.58 -9.30
CA GLU A 308 -14.38 -15.60 -10.48
C GLU A 308 -15.85 -15.47 -10.08
N GLU A 309 -16.20 -15.89 -8.86
CA GLU A 309 -17.52 -15.69 -8.26
C GLU A 309 -17.65 -14.34 -7.54
N GLY A 310 -16.62 -13.49 -7.60
CA GLY A 310 -16.59 -12.17 -6.98
C GLY A 310 -16.24 -12.16 -5.49
N LYS A 311 -15.73 -13.29 -4.95
CA LYS A 311 -15.27 -13.37 -3.55
C LYS A 311 -13.84 -12.84 -3.41
N PHE A 312 -13.51 -12.37 -2.20
CA PHE A 312 -12.15 -11.99 -1.82
C PHE A 312 -11.50 -11.00 -2.80
N ASP A 313 -12.28 -10.03 -3.27
CA ASP A 313 -11.82 -9.08 -4.27
C ASP A 313 -10.83 -8.05 -3.71
N MET A 314 -10.80 -7.84 -2.40
CA MET A 314 -9.84 -6.95 -1.76
C MET A 314 -8.55 -7.70 -1.45
N THR A 315 -7.53 -7.55 -2.30
CA THR A 315 -6.19 -8.11 -2.09
C THR A 315 -5.14 -7.00 -1.91
N PRO A 316 -5.11 -6.37 -0.72
CA PRO A 316 -4.31 -5.15 -0.49
C PRO A 316 -2.81 -5.38 -0.45
N ASN A 317 -2.38 -6.50 0.15
CA ASN A 317 -0.98 -6.65 0.54
C ASN A 317 -0.53 -8.10 0.55
N LEU A 318 0.78 -8.28 0.60
CA LEU A 318 1.41 -9.57 0.72
C LEU A 318 2.75 -9.46 1.47
N VAL A 319 3.28 -10.60 1.88
CA VAL A 319 4.66 -10.74 2.37
C VAL A 319 5.21 -12.10 1.94
N ILE A 320 6.51 -12.19 1.70
CA ILE A 320 7.20 -13.46 1.50
C ILE A 320 8.08 -13.68 2.73
N LYS A 321 7.91 -14.82 3.41
CA LYS A 321 8.64 -15.11 4.64
C LYS A 321 10.16 -15.16 4.37
N PRO A 322 10.97 -14.33 5.08
CA PRO A 322 12.40 -14.21 4.82
C PRO A 322 13.14 -15.54 4.72
N GLY A 323 14.00 -15.69 3.70
CA GLY A 323 14.79 -16.91 3.47
C GLY A 323 13.99 -18.13 3.03
N THR A 324 12.73 -17.95 2.61
CA THR A 324 11.87 -19.03 2.14
C THR A 324 11.07 -18.59 0.90
N LYS A 325 10.41 -19.54 0.24
CA LYS A 325 9.42 -19.26 -0.81
C LYS A 325 7.98 -19.18 -0.28
N GLU A 326 7.79 -19.11 1.04
CA GLU A 326 6.44 -19.07 1.62
C GLU A 326 5.87 -17.66 1.53
N GLY A 327 4.97 -17.45 0.56
CA GLY A 327 4.23 -16.20 0.38
C GLY A 327 2.91 -16.19 1.14
N TYR A 328 2.51 -15.02 1.63
CA TYR A 328 1.25 -14.80 2.33
C TYR A 328 0.54 -13.60 1.71
N LEU A 329 -0.70 -13.80 1.27
CA LEU A 329 -1.55 -12.82 0.61
C LEU A 329 -2.71 -12.45 1.54
N LEU A 330 -2.87 -11.16 1.82
CA LEU A 330 -4.03 -10.65 2.55
C LEU A 330 -5.21 -10.55 1.60
N ALA A 331 -6.37 -11.06 2.01
CA ALA A 331 -7.57 -11.01 1.20
C ALA A 331 -8.82 -10.78 2.07
N ALA A 332 -9.73 -9.91 1.62
CA ALA A 332 -11.01 -9.70 2.26
C ALA A 332 -12.13 -9.67 1.22
N GLY A 333 -13.32 -10.10 1.61
CA GLY A 333 -14.50 -10.05 0.75
C GLY A 333 -15.49 -8.98 1.18
N MET A 334 -16.07 -8.27 0.21
CA MET A 334 -17.14 -7.30 0.49
C MET A 334 -18.50 -7.96 0.80
N ALA A 335 -18.66 -9.26 0.50
CA ALA A 335 -19.93 -9.98 0.61
C ALA A 335 -20.06 -10.82 1.90
N GLY A 336 -19.17 -10.62 2.87
CA GLY A 336 -19.23 -11.26 4.18
C GLY A 336 -18.27 -12.42 4.38
N GLU A 337 -17.26 -12.56 3.51
CA GLU A 337 -16.21 -13.57 3.66
C GLU A 337 -15.24 -13.28 4.81
N GLY A 338 -15.25 -12.05 5.34
CA GLY A 338 -14.33 -11.58 6.37
C GLY A 338 -12.92 -11.34 5.81
N SER A 339 -11.96 -11.24 6.72
CA SER A 339 -10.56 -10.97 6.43
C SER A 339 -9.68 -12.19 6.66
N TRP A 340 -8.94 -12.57 5.63
CA TRP A 340 -8.16 -13.80 5.53
C TRP A 340 -6.72 -13.53 5.12
N ILE A 341 -5.88 -14.48 5.49
CA ILE A 341 -4.53 -14.62 4.97
C ILE A 341 -4.50 -15.95 4.20
N TYR A 342 -4.08 -15.89 2.95
CA TYR A 342 -3.84 -17.02 2.07
C TYR A 342 -2.34 -17.28 1.97
N LYS A 343 -1.94 -18.54 1.78
CA LYS A 343 -0.56 -18.95 1.56
C LYS A 343 -0.35 -19.32 0.10
N PHE A 344 0.79 -18.95 -0.47
CA PHE A 344 1.21 -19.34 -1.82
C PHE A 344 2.70 -19.67 -1.84
N THR A 345 3.18 -20.28 -2.93
CA THR A 345 4.62 -20.50 -3.15
C THR A 345 5.15 -19.41 -4.08
N ALA A 346 6.05 -18.56 -3.60
CA ALA A 346 6.76 -17.58 -4.41
C ALA A 346 7.71 -18.24 -5.42
N LEU A 347 8.07 -17.55 -6.49
CA LEU A 347 8.96 -18.05 -7.54
C LEU A 347 10.41 -18.20 -7.04
N ALA A 348 10.88 -17.25 -6.21
CA ALA A 348 12.15 -17.32 -5.50
C ALA A 348 11.97 -17.02 -4.00
N GLU A 349 13.04 -17.22 -3.23
CA GLU A 349 13.04 -16.91 -1.80
C GLU A 349 13.02 -15.41 -1.57
N ALA A 350 12.43 -14.93 -0.47
CA ALA A 350 12.63 -13.55 -0.03
C ALA A 350 14.08 -13.30 0.41
N GLU A 351 14.56 -12.05 0.31
CA GLU A 351 15.80 -11.68 0.97
C GLU A 351 15.70 -11.96 2.49
N ALA A 352 16.83 -12.29 3.12
CA ALA A 352 16.90 -12.48 4.57
C ALA A 352 16.74 -11.16 5.36
N LEU A 353 16.69 -10.02 4.65
CA LEU A 353 16.42 -8.71 5.22
C LEU A 353 14.91 -8.59 5.50
N TYR A 354 14.56 -8.47 6.78
CA TYR A 354 13.19 -8.41 7.29
C TYR A 354 12.39 -7.15 6.89
N SER A 355 12.96 -6.28 6.05
CA SER A 355 12.35 -5.06 5.54
C SER A 355 11.75 -5.19 4.13
N HIS A 356 11.94 -6.32 3.44
CA HIS A 356 11.54 -6.53 2.04
C HIS A 356 10.41 -7.54 1.83
#